data_AF-A0A8B7E7G7-F1
#
_entry.id   AF-A0A8B7E7G7-F1
#
_cell.length_a   1.000
_cell.length_b   1.000
_cell.length_c   1.000
_cell.angle_alpha   90.00
_cell.angle_beta   90.00
_cell.angle_gamma   90.00
#
_symmetry.space_group_name_H-M   'P 1'
#
loop_
_entity.id
_entity.type
_entity.pdbx_description
1 polymer ?
#
loop_
_entity_poly.entity_id
_entity_poly.type
_entity_poly.pdbx_seq_one_letter_code
_entity_poly.pdbx_strand_id
1 'polypeptide(L)'
;MKEVTLSLCINNIPTHHKKLLDLGPNFVPIPNKVPYMDIISITETAGLKLKYLNKNTDANKLRQDELRVLKMHKPVSTNLDKDQFKALKELKSSNTISIYPFDKGSGFVRINKIDALKKIEEQLEKSKVINYNPTPSQSSEYFTKSKNKVYKK
;
A
#
# COMPACT_ATOMS: atom_id res chain seq x y z
N MET A 1 19.52 9.21 16.39
CA MET A 1 18.36 8.86 15.54
C MET A 1 18.83 8.90 14.10
N LYS A 2 18.60 7.84 13.31
CA LYS A 2 18.88 7.90 11.86
C LYS A 2 17.85 8.82 11.23
N GLU A 3 18.28 9.78 10.42
CA GLU A 3 17.38 10.67 9.70
C GLU A 3 16.71 9.85 8.59
N VAL A 4 15.40 9.63 8.72
CA VAL A 4 14.60 8.80 7.80
C VAL A 4 14.07 9.64 6.63
N THR A 5 14.08 10.97 6.77
CA THR A 5 13.51 11.90 5.81
C THR A 5 14.59 12.81 5.20
N LEU A 6 14.70 12.82 3.88
CA LEU A 6 15.56 13.74 3.11
C LEU A 6 14.71 14.84 2.47
N SER A 7 15.04 16.11 2.73
CA SER A 7 14.41 17.25 2.06
C SER A 7 15.23 17.67 0.84
N LEU A 8 14.60 17.68 -0.33
CA LEU A 8 15.11 18.32 -1.54
C LEU A 8 14.40 19.64 -1.86
N CYS A 9 13.48 20.07 -1.00
CA CYS A 9 12.85 21.38 -1.09
C CYS A 9 13.79 22.49 -0.61
N ILE A 10 13.68 23.68 -1.22
CA ILE A 10 14.37 24.91 -0.78
C ILE A 10 14.00 25.27 0.66
N ASN A 11 12.76 25.02 1.06
CA ASN A 11 12.25 25.30 2.40
C ASN A 11 12.49 24.12 3.35
N ASN A 12 12.96 24.43 4.55
CA ASN A 12 13.17 23.45 5.61
C ASN A 12 11.85 22.70 5.95
N ILE A 13 11.95 21.45 6.39
CA ILE A 13 10.77 20.65 6.76
C ILE A 13 10.21 21.19 8.08
N PRO A 14 8.92 21.55 8.15
CA PRO A 14 8.29 21.91 9.42
C PRO A 14 8.45 20.79 10.45
N THR A 15 8.69 21.14 11.71
CA THR A 15 9.04 20.18 12.78
C THR A 15 7.98 19.09 12.96
N HIS A 16 6.70 19.43 12.85
CA HIS A 16 5.59 18.48 12.97
C HIS A 16 5.49 17.52 11.78
N HIS A 17 5.82 17.98 10.56
CA HIS A 17 5.92 17.11 9.38
C HIS A 17 7.10 16.15 9.50
N LYS A 18 8.25 16.64 9.98
CA LYS A 18 9.44 15.82 10.19
C LYS A 18 9.18 14.68 11.18
N LYS A 19 8.57 14.98 12.34
CA LYS A 19 8.19 13.96 13.35
C LYS A 19 7.29 12.85 12.79
N LEU A 20 6.38 13.18 11.87
CA LEU A 20 5.52 12.20 11.22
C LEU A 20 6.29 11.35 10.19
N LEU A 21 7.09 11.98 9.34
CA LEU A 21 7.84 11.29 8.30
C LEU A 21 8.96 10.42 8.87
N ASP A 22 9.50 10.80 10.02
CA ASP A 22 10.51 10.03 10.75
C ASP A 22 9.98 8.73 11.37
N LEU A 23 8.65 8.52 11.41
CA LEU A 23 8.06 7.20 11.68
C LEU A 23 8.44 6.18 10.60
N GLY A 24 8.74 6.66 9.39
CA GLY A 24 9.26 5.88 8.28
C GLY A 24 8.22 5.07 7.50
N PRO A 25 8.65 4.43 6.39
CA PRO A 25 7.75 3.78 5.45
C PRO A 25 7.10 2.50 6.00
N ASN A 26 7.68 1.89 7.04
CA ASN A 26 7.12 0.69 7.66
C ASN A 26 6.05 1.00 8.72
N PHE A 27 5.82 2.28 9.03
CA PHE A 27 4.78 2.68 9.95
C PHE A 27 3.41 2.65 9.24
N VAL A 28 2.47 1.89 9.82
CA VAL A 28 1.12 1.77 9.30
C VAL A 28 0.15 2.49 10.25
N PRO A 29 -0.46 3.61 9.83
CA PRO A 29 -1.51 4.27 10.61
C PRO A 29 -2.70 3.34 10.83
N ILE A 30 -3.14 3.20 12.08
CA ILE A 30 -4.36 2.45 12.40
C ILE A 30 -5.57 3.23 11.87
N PRO A 31 -6.47 2.60 11.09
CA PRO A 31 -7.66 3.26 10.60
C PRO A 31 -8.62 3.57 11.76
N ASN A 32 -9.19 4.78 11.77
CA ASN A 32 -10.14 5.23 12.80
C ASN A 32 -11.50 4.53 12.71
N LYS A 33 -11.80 3.91 11.56
CA LYS A 33 -13.06 3.22 11.28
C LYS A 33 -12.76 1.85 10.70
N VAL A 34 -13.53 0.86 11.12
CA VAL A 34 -13.48 -0.47 10.51
C VAL A 34 -13.97 -0.36 9.06
N PRO A 35 -13.26 -0.95 8.08
CA PRO A 35 -13.67 -0.97 6.69
C PRO A 35 -14.79 -2.01 6.48
N TYR A 36 -16.00 -1.71 6.95
CA TYR A 36 -17.13 -2.64 6.90
C TYR A 36 -17.42 -3.15 5.49
N MET A 37 -17.44 -2.27 4.49
CA MET A 37 -17.75 -2.65 3.11
C MET A 37 -16.73 -3.62 2.52
N ASP A 38 -15.45 -3.41 2.80
CA ASP A 38 -14.40 -4.31 2.30
C ASP A 38 -14.52 -5.68 2.95
N ILE A 39 -14.77 -5.72 4.27
CA ILE A 39 -14.99 -6.98 4.99
C ILE A 39 -16.23 -7.71 4.44
N ILE A 40 -17.38 -7.03 4.39
CA ILE A 40 -18.67 -7.58 3.93
C ILE A 40 -18.58 -8.07 2.49
N SER A 41 -17.92 -7.32 1.60
CA SER A 41 -17.82 -7.72 0.20
C SER A 41 -16.97 -8.97 0.02
N ILE A 42 -15.85 -9.08 0.75
CA ILE A 42 -14.96 -10.25 0.71
C ILE A 42 -15.67 -11.47 1.29
N THR A 43 -16.31 -11.34 2.45
CA THR A 43 -17.04 -12.43 3.11
C THR A 43 -18.25 -12.86 2.30
N GLU A 44 -19.03 -11.94 1.73
CA GLU A 44 -20.18 -12.29 0.90
C GLU A 44 -19.74 -12.97 -0.41
N THR A 45 -18.62 -12.55 -1.00
CA THR A 45 -18.03 -13.26 -2.15
C THR A 45 -17.68 -14.72 -1.79
N ALA A 46 -17.12 -14.95 -0.60
CA ALA A 46 -16.87 -16.31 -0.10
C ALA A 46 -18.19 -17.06 0.19
N GLY A 47 -19.18 -16.39 0.77
CA GLY A 47 -20.51 -16.92 1.03
C GLY A 47 -21.27 -17.32 -0.24
N LEU A 48 -21.13 -16.56 -1.32
CA LEU A 48 -21.68 -16.88 -2.64
C LEU A 48 -21.04 -18.14 -3.21
N LYS A 49 -19.71 -18.29 -3.10
CA LYS A 49 -19.02 -19.52 -3.51
C LYS A 49 -19.56 -20.75 -2.77
N LEU A 50 -19.83 -20.63 -1.46
CA LEU A 50 -20.42 -21.72 -0.67
C LEU A 50 -21.85 -22.06 -1.12
N LYS A 51 -22.66 -21.05 -1.47
CA LYS A 51 -23.99 -21.26 -2.07
C LYS A 51 -23.91 -22.04 -3.39
N TYR A 52 -22.98 -21.69 -4.28
CA TYR A 52 -22.78 -22.42 -5.54
C TYR A 52 -22.38 -23.89 -5.34
N LEU A 53 -21.72 -24.20 -4.22
CA LEU A 53 -21.37 -25.57 -3.83
C LEU A 53 -22.49 -26.30 -3.08
N ASN A 54 -23.71 -25.75 -3.06
CA ASN A 54 -24.88 -26.24 -2.31
C ASN A 54 -24.68 -26.28 -0.78
N LYS A 55 -23.71 -25.54 -0.23
CA LYS A 55 -23.42 -25.44 1.21
C LYS A 55 -24.10 -24.23 1.86
N ASN A 56 -25.43 -24.19 1.79
CA ASN A 56 -26.22 -23.05 2.25
C ASN A 56 -26.12 -22.80 3.77
N THR A 57 -26.01 -23.87 4.57
CA THR A 57 -25.83 -23.79 6.02
C THR A 57 -24.53 -23.07 6.38
N ASP A 58 -23.44 -23.42 5.71
CA ASP A 58 -22.11 -22.85 5.96
C ASP A 58 -22.06 -21.39 5.52
N ALA A 59 -22.69 -21.05 4.40
CA ALA A 59 -22.82 -19.67 3.94
C ALA A 59 -23.59 -18.79 4.95
N ASN A 60 -24.66 -19.31 5.55
CA ASN A 60 -25.43 -18.58 6.56
C ASN A 60 -24.66 -18.45 7.88
N LYS A 61 -23.95 -19.50 8.28
CA LYS A 61 -23.07 -19.45 9.46
C LYS A 61 -21.98 -18.39 9.29
N LEU A 62 -21.34 -18.32 8.12
CA LEU A 62 -20.34 -17.31 7.80
C LEU A 62 -20.91 -15.88 7.97
N ARG A 63 -22.10 -15.60 7.42
CA ARG A 63 -22.76 -14.29 7.58
C ARG A 63 -23.10 -13.96 9.02
N GLN A 64 -23.56 -14.94 9.80
CA GLN A 64 -23.87 -14.75 11.22
C GLN A 64 -22.60 -14.47 12.04
N ASP A 65 -21.53 -15.22 11.78
CA ASP A 65 -20.23 -15.04 12.44
C ASP A 65 -19.64 -13.67 12.12
N GLU A 66 -19.69 -13.27 10.84
CA GLU A 66 -19.27 -11.94 10.41
C GLU A 66 -20.04 -10.84 11.13
N LEU A 67 -21.38 -10.90 11.12
CA LEU A 67 -22.23 -9.92 11.79
C LEU A 67 -21.95 -9.87 13.30
N ARG A 68 -21.68 -11.02 13.93
CA ARG A 68 -21.30 -11.08 15.35
C ARG A 68 -19.96 -10.38 15.59
N VAL A 69 -18.93 -10.69 14.80
CA VAL A 69 -17.61 -10.07 14.93
C VAL A 69 -17.69 -8.56 14.72
N LEU A 70 -18.38 -8.11 13.67
CA LEU A 70 -18.57 -6.70 13.35
C LEU A 70 -19.43 -5.96 14.39
N LYS A 71 -20.34 -6.62 15.10
CA LYS A 71 -21.09 -5.98 16.21
C LYS A 71 -20.29 -5.92 17.51
N MET A 72 -19.47 -6.92 17.77
CA MET A 72 -18.73 -7.03 19.05
C MET A 72 -17.36 -6.36 19.01
N HIS A 73 -16.85 -5.98 17.84
CA HIS A 73 -15.54 -5.33 17.76
C HIS A 73 -15.53 -4.01 18.54
N LYS A 74 -14.37 -3.72 19.15
CA LYS A 74 -14.06 -2.41 19.71
C LYS A 74 -13.02 -1.74 18.81
N PRO A 75 -13.17 -0.45 18.46
CA PRO A 75 -12.16 0.24 17.68
C PRO A 75 -10.83 0.22 18.43
N VAL A 76 -9.75 -0.09 17.72
CA VAL A 76 -8.40 -0.05 18.27
C VAL A 76 -8.01 1.41 18.48
N SER A 77 -7.30 1.71 19.58
CA SER A 77 -6.74 3.03 19.82
C SER A 77 -5.80 3.44 18.68
N THR A 78 -5.86 4.70 18.28
CA THR A 78 -4.98 5.23 17.23
C THR A 78 -3.53 5.21 17.67
N ASN A 79 -2.62 4.83 16.76
CA ASN A 79 -1.17 4.87 16.98
C ASN A 79 -0.52 6.20 16.55
N LEU A 80 -1.33 7.21 16.21
CA LEU A 80 -0.90 8.55 15.86
C LEU A 80 -1.39 9.56 16.90
N ASP A 81 -0.53 10.49 17.26
CA ASP A 81 -0.88 11.63 18.09
C ASP A 81 -1.67 12.69 17.29
N LYS A 82 -2.36 13.60 18.00
CA LYS A 82 -3.15 14.69 17.39
C LYS A 82 -2.32 15.56 16.45
N ASP A 83 -1.08 15.88 16.84
CA ASP A 83 -0.18 16.70 16.01
C ASP A 83 0.26 15.95 14.75
N GLN A 84 0.50 14.64 14.86
CA GLN A 84 0.85 13.79 13.72
C GLN A 84 -0.33 13.61 12.77
N PHE A 85 -1.56 13.47 13.29
CA PHE A 85 -2.78 13.45 12.49
C PHE A 85 -2.98 14.75 11.72
N LYS A 86 -2.77 15.89 12.38
CA LYS A 86 -2.85 17.21 11.74
C LYS A 86 -1.79 17.34 10.65
N ALA A 87 -0.54 16.97 10.93
CA ALA A 87 0.54 16.93 9.96
C ALA A 87 0.20 16.04 8.75
N LEU A 88 -0.36 14.86 8.99
CA LEU A 88 -0.75 13.94 7.92
C LEU A 88 -1.83 14.53 7.02
N LYS A 89 -2.82 15.21 7.62
CA LYS A 89 -3.89 15.89 6.88
C LYS A 89 -3.32 17.04 6.04
N GLU A 90 -2.45 17.87 6.63
CA GLU A 90 -1.78 18.96 5.92
C GLU A 90 -0.95 18.47 4.74
N LEU A 91 -0.15 17.41 4.94
CA LEU A 91 0.67 16.82 3.88
C LEU A 91 -0.19 16.23 2.75
N LYS A 92 -1.30 15.54 3.08
CA LYS A 92 -2.23 15.01 2.09
C LYS A 92 -2.97 16.10 1.30
N SER A 93 -3.27 17.22 1.94
CA SER A 93 -3.94 18.36 1.29
C SER A 93 -2.99 19.29 0.54
N SER A 94 -1.67 19.18 0.77
CA SER A 94 -0.68 20.00 0.08
C SER A 94 -0.56 19.59 -1.39
N ASN A 95 -0.80 20.55 -2.29
CA ASN A 95 -0.59 20.34 -3.73
C ASN A 95 0.82 20.77 -4.20
N THR A 96 1.67 21.26 -3.30
CA THR A 96 2.99 21.82 -3.64
C THR A 96 4.13 20.84 -3.39
N ILE A 97 3.90 19.81 -2.58
CA ILE A 97 4.91 18.85 -2.13
C ILE A 97 4.58 17.46 -2.67
N SER A 98 5.61 16.72 -3.05
CA SER A 98 5.53 15.30 -3.38
C SER A 98 6.48 14.52 -2.47
N ILE A 99 6.02 13.36 -2.01
CA ILE A 99 6.76 12.50 -1.09
C ILE A 99 6.93 11.14 -1.77
N TYR A 100 8.18 10.70 -1.88
CA TYR A 100 8.53 9.42 -2.51
C TYR A 100 9.28 8.53 -1.52
N PRO A 101 9.14 7.19 -1.61
CA PRO A 101 10.03 6.29 -0.91
C PRO A 101 11.46 6.48 -1.43
N PHE A 102 12.43 6.35 -0.53
CA PHE A 102 13.83 6.41 -0.91
C PHE A 102 14.23 5.13 -1.66
N ASP A 103 14.92 5.27 -2.80
CA ASP A 103 15.33 4.14 -3.66
C ASP A 103 16.28 3.16 -2.92
N LYS A 104 17.13 3.68 -2.03
CA LYS A 104 18.15 2.90 -1.30
C LYS A 104 18.00 2.99 0.22
N GLY A 105 16.90 2.47 0.76
CA GLY A 105 16.71 2.35 2.21
C GLY A 105 15.29 2.62 2.68
N SER A 106 15.08 2.51 4.00
CA SER A 106 13.78 2.78 4.62
C SER A 106 13.67 4.28 4.94
N GLY A 107 13.28 5.09 3.96
CA GLY A 107 13.15 6.53 4.15
C GLY A 107 12.23 7.20 3.14
N PHE A 108 12.04 8.50 3.32
CA PHE A 108 11.23 9.34 2.44
C PHE A 108 12.03 10.51 1.87
N VAL A 109 11.78 10.82 0.61
CA VAL A 109 12.25 12.05 -0.05
C VAL A 109 11.08 13.01 -0.16
N ARG A 110 11.25 14.21 0.38
CA ARG A 110 10.33 15.33 0.21
C ARG A 110 10.88 16.27 -0.86
N ILE A 111 10.11 16.51 -1.91
CA ILE A 111 10.50 17.38 -3.04
C ILE A 111 9.32 18.27 -3.44
N ASN A 112 9.58 19.43 -4.05
CA ASN A 112 8.51 20.23 -4.63
C ASN A 112 7.90 19.50 -5.82
N LYS A 113 6.59 19.59 -5.99
CA LYS A 113 5.86 18.89 -7.05
C LYS A 113 6.34 19.29 -8.46
N ILE A 114 6.60 20.59 -8.66
CA ILE A 114 7.10 21.11 -9.95
C ILE A 114 8.50 20.56 -10.25
N ASP A 115 9.40 20.59 -9.26
CA ASP A 115 10.77 20.08 -9.43
C ASP A 115 10.78 18.56 -9.65
N ALA A 116 9.86 17.83 -9.01
CA ALA A 116 9.67 16.41 -9.23
C ALA A 116 9.21 16.11 -10.66
N LEU A 117 8.21 16.83 -11.15
CA LEU A 117 7.71 16.69 -12.53
C LEU A 117 8.81 16.99 -13.54
N LYS A 118 9.55 18.09 -13.35
CA LYS A 118 10.68 18.44 -14.21
C LYS A 118 11.73 17.33 -14.26
N LYS A 119 12.09 16.74 -13.11
CA LYS A 119 13.04 15.61 -13.08
C LYS A 119 12.51 14.37 -13.80
N ILE A 120 11.22 14.09 -13.70
CA ILE A 120 10.58 12.98 -14.39
C ILE A 120 10.62 13.23 -15.91
N GLU A 121 10.27 14.43 -16.36
CA GLU A 121 10.34 14.83 -17.78
C GLU A 121 11.77 14.74 -18.33
N GLU A 122 12.76 15.28 -17.62
CA GLU A 122 14.18 15.17 -17.99
C GLU A 122 14.67 13.72 -18.09
N GLN A 123 14.15 12.82 -17.25
CA GLN A 123 14.46 11.39 -17.32
C GLN A 123 13.76 10.70 -18.48
N LEU A 124 12.51 11.08 -18.78
CA LEU A 124 11.74 10.55 -19.90
C LEU A 124 12.34 10.97 -21.25
N GLU A 125 12.77 12.22 -21.41
CA GLU A 125 13.41 12.70 -22.64
C GLU A 125 14.71 11.96 -22.96
N LYS A 126 15.47 11.58 -21.94
CA LYS A 126 16.70 10.77 -22.09
C LYS A 126 16.42 9.30 -22.39
N SER A 127 15.20 8.84 -22.14
CA SER A 127 14.81 7.46 -22.38
C SER A 127 14.39 7.26 -23.84
N LYS A 128 14.85 6.16 -24.46
CA LYS A 128 14.40 5.82 -25.81
C LYS A 128 12.99 5.24 -25.71
N VAL A 129 12.02 5.93 -26.32
CA VAL A 129 10.69 5.36 -26.54
C VAL A 129 10.83 4.22 -27.55
N ILE A 130 10.69 3.00 -27.06
CA ILE A 130 10.73 1.79 -27.88
C ILE A 130 9.31 1.37 -28.24
N ASN A 131 9.08 1.00 -29.51
CA ASN A 131 7.79 0.50 -29.99
C ASN A 131 7.70 -1.04 -29.94
N TYR A 132 8.46 -1.66 -29.05
CA TYR A 132 8.45 -3.11 -28.84
C TYR A 132 8.61 -3.40 -27.35
N ASN A 133 8.14 -4.57 -26.91
CA ASN A 133 8.27 -4.96 -25.51
C ASN A 133 9.75 -5.24 -25.17
N PRO A 134 10.41 -4.45 -24.28
CA PRO A 134 11.81 -4.66 -23.90
C PRO A 134 12.02 -5.89 -23.02
N THR A 135 10.94 -6.46 -22.50
CA THR A 135 10.97 -7.68 -21.70
C THR A 135 10.51 -8.83 -22.59
N PRO A 136 11.41 -9.45 -23.40
CA PRO A 136 11.03 -10.70 -24.05
C PRO A 136 10.58 -11.65 -22.95
N SER A 137 9.42 -12.28 -23.13
CA SER A 137 8.95 -13.29 -22.20
C SER A 137 10.09 -14.30 -22.03
N GLN A 138 10.61 -14.44 -20.81
CA GLN A 138 11.44 -15.60 -20.52
C GLN A 138 10.55 -16.80 -20.84
N SER A 139 10.86 -17.51 -21.93
CA SER A 139 10.09 -18.66 -22.35
C SER A 139 10.02 -19.62 -21.18
N SER A 140 8.82 -20.15 -20.94
CA SER A 140 8.43 -21.00 -19.82
C SER A 140 9.17 -22.36 -19.76
N GLU A 141 10.28 -22.52 -20.47
CA GLU A 141 11.11 -23.74 -20.48
C GLU A 141 11.71 -24.07 -19.10
N TYR A 142 11.76 -23.09 -18.18
CA TYR A 142 12.20 -23.33 -16.81
C TYR A 142 11.10 -23.87 -15.88
N PHE A 143 9.82 -23.80 -16.25
CA PHE A 143 8.71 -24.31 -15.42
C PHE A 143 8.32 -25.77 -15.73
N THR A 144 8.80 -26.35 -16.82
CA THR A 144 8.48 -27.74 -17.18
C THR A 144 9.46 -28.76 -16.58
N LYS A 145 10.69 -28.35 -16.21
CA LYS A 145 11.69 -29.27 -15.62
C LYS A 145 11.40 -29.68 -14.18
N SER A 146 10.55 -28.96 -13.42
CA SER A 146 10.20 -29.35 -12.04
C SER A 146 9.07 -30.38 -11.96
N LYS A 147 8.30 -30.60 -13.04
CA LYS A 147 7.15 -31.54 -13.04
C LYS A 147 7.49 -32.98 -13.45
N ASN A 148 8.70 -33.25 -13.96
CA ASN A 148 9.07 -34.58 -14.46
C ASN A 148 9.92 -35.42 -13.49
N LYS A 149 9.98 -35.07 -12.19
CA LYS A 149 10.79 -35.81 -11.20
C LYS A 149 10.00 -36.61 -10.15
N VAL A 150 8.68 -36.66 -10.27
CA VAL A 150 7.76 -37.47 -9.46
C VAL A 150 6.70 -37.92 -10.47
N TYR A 151 6.70 -39.10 -11.08
CA TYR A 151 6.59 -40.45 -10.53
C TYR A 151 7.29 -41.45 -11.46
N LYS A 152 8.27 -42.20 -10.93
CA LYS A 152 8.71 -43.49 -11.49
C LYS A 152 9.10 -44.38 -10.30
N LYS A 153 8.10 -45.11 -9.79
CA LYS A 153 8.16 -46.51 -9.37
C LYS A 153 6.80 -46.92 -8.83
#